data_AF-A0A443S1F1-F1
#
_entry.id   AF-A0A443S1F1-F1
#
_cell.length_a   1.000
_cell.length_b   1.000
_cell.length_c   1.000
_cell.angle_alpha   90.00
_cell.angle_beta   90.00
_cell.angle_gamma   90.00
#
_symmetry.space_group_name_H-M   'P 1'
#
loop_
_entity.id
_entity.type
_entity.pdbx_description
1 polymer ?
#
loop_
_entity_poly.entity_id
_entity_poly.type
_entity_poly.pdbx_seq_one_letter_code
_entity_poly.pdbx_strand_id
1 'polypeptide(L)'
;MLVATVIVVVSQILFFAGGWVFFVKQLFRDYEVHHSLVQLLFSVTFSLSCSMFELIIFEIIGFLDTSSRYIHWKLSIYAMLFMLIVVLPFYTGYFIINNIRFVKKQLIKPFAIASWLLFMYMFWKIGDPFPILSPKHGIFSIEQGISRVGVIGVTLMALLSGFGA
;
A
#
# COMPACT_ATOMS: atom_id res chain seq x y z
N MET A 1 -14.63 -22.08 -7.26
CA MET A 1 -14.43 -21.11 -6.16
C MET A 1 -13.45 -21.63 -5.11
N LEU A 2 -13.70 -22.75 -4.41
CA LEU A 2 -12.82 -23.18 -3.30
C LEU A 2 -11.37 -23.46 -3.73
N VAL A 3 -11.16 -24.13 -4.86
CA VAL A 3 -9.81 -24.36 -5.43
C VAL A 3 -9.10 -23.05 -5.77
N ALA A 4 -9.81 -22.09 -6.38
CA ALA A 4 -9.28 -20.78 -6.71
C ALA A 4 -8.85 -20.01 -5.46
N THR A 5 -9.69 -20.01 -4.42
CA THR A 5 -9.37 -19.39 -3.14
C THR A 5 -8.17 -20.04 -2.47
N VAL A 6 -8.05 -21.38 -2.52
CA VAL A 6 -6.88 -22.09 -1.98
C VAL A 6 -5.61 -21.70 -2.72
N ILE A 7 -5.63 -21.66 -4.05
CA ILE A 7 -4.46 -21.27 -4.87
C ILE A 7 -4.01 -19.85 -4.50
N VAL A 8 -4.93 -18.89 -4.49
CA VAL A 8 -4.63 -17.48 -4.19
C VAL A 8 -4.15 -17.29 -2.73
N VAL A 9 -4.70 -18.03 -1.78
CA VAL A 9 -4.26 -17.93 -0.38
C VAL A 9 -2.88 -18.56 -0.19
N VAL A 10 -2.62 -19.70 -0.83
CA VAL A 10 -1.30 -20.35 -0.77
C VAL A 10 -0.25 -19.46 -1.42
N SER A 11 -0.51 -18.90 -2.59
CA SER A 11 0.41 -17.97 -3.24
C SER A 11 0.63 -16.70 -2.40
N GLN A 12 -0.42 -16.14 -1.78
CA GLN A 12 -0.31 -15.00 -0.89
C GLN A 12 0.59 -15.27 0.32
N ILE A 13 0.46 -16.45 0.95
CA ILE A 13 1.32 -16.90 2.06
C ILE A 13 2.77 -17.05 1.58
N LEU A 14 2.98 -17.66 0.40
CA LEU A 14 4.32 -17.80 -0.18
C LEU A 14 4.96 -16.44 -0.48
N PHE A 15 4.21 -15.49 -1.05
CA PHE A 15 4.71 -14.13 -1.29
C PHE A 15 4.98 -13.37 0.00
N PHE A 16 4.16 -13.56 1.04
CA PHE A 16 4.41 -12.96 2.35
C PHE A 16 5.69 -13.52 2.99
N ALA A 17 5.85 -14.84 2.98
CA ALA A 17 7.06 -15.50 3.48
C ALA A 17 8.29 -15.07 2.68
N GLY A 18 8.18 -15.00 1.34
CA GLY A 18 9.22 -14.50 0.45
C GLY A 18 9.62 -13.06 0.77
N GLY A 19 8.64 -12.17 0.92
CA GLY A 19 8.86 -10.78 1.31
C GLY A 19 9.48 -10.65 2.70
N TRP A 20 9.07 -11.48 3.66
CA TRP A 20 9.65 -11.52 4.99
C TRP A 20 11.12 -11.96 4.96
N VAL A 21 11.43 -13.06 4.26
CA VAL A 21 12.80 -13.57 4.12
C VAL A 21 13.70 -12.58 3.37
N PHE A 22 13.20 -11.97 2.29
CA PHE A 22 13.93 -10.95 1.53
C PHE A 22 14.27 -9.74 2.40
N PHE A 23 13.30 -9.27 3.19
CA PHE A 23 13.51 -8.16 4.12
C PHE A 23 14.58 -8.48 5.18
N VAL A 24 14.51 -9.67 5.80
CA VAL A 24 15.51 -10.10 6.81
C VAL A 24 16.90 -10.25 6.22
N LYS A 25 17.02 -10.90 5.06
CA LYS A 25 18.31 -11.33 4.54
C LYS A 25 19.03 -10.24 3.71
N GLN A 26 18.28 -9.40 3.01
CA GLN A 26 18.84 -8.57 1.95
C GLN A 26 18.68 -7.07 2.19
N LEU A 27 17.60 -6.63 2.82
CA LEU A 27 17.35 -5.20 3.05
C LEU A 27 18.03 -4.66 4.32
N PHE A 28 18.21 -5.48 5.35
CA PHE A 28 18.70 -5.04 6.65
C PHE A 28 19.79 -5.94 7.25
N ARG A 29 20.76 -6.35 6.42
CA ARG A 29 21.98 -6.97 6.94
C ARG A 29 22.76 -6.04 7.91
N ASP A 30 22.54 -4.72 7.83
CA ASP A 30 23.30 -3.69 8.57
C ASP A 30 22.44 -2.65 9.36
N TYR A 31 21.13 -2.86 9.58
CA TYR A 31 20.31 -1.93 10.40
C TYR A 31 20.06 -2.47 11.80
N GLU A 32 20.61 -1.78 12.79
CA GLU A 32 20.58 -2.13 14.21
C GLU A 32 19.20 -1.94 14.89
N VAL A 33 18.14 -1.56 14.17
CA VAL A 33 16.83 -1.26 14.78
C VAL A 33 15.75 -2.22 14.26
N HIS A 34 15.54 -3.32 14.99
CA HIS A 34 14.55 -4.36 14.67
C HIS A 34 13.12 -3.91 15.03
N HIS A 35 12.50 -3.06 14.20
CA HIS A 35 11.06 -2.82 14.30
C HIS A 35 10.30 -3.87 13.49
N SER A 36 9.87 -4.96 14.16
CA SER A 36 9.09 -6.04 13.55
C SER A 36 7.81 -5.56 12.85
N LEU A 37 7.26 -4.41 13.26
CA LEU A 37 6.11 -3.78 12.59
C LEU A 37 6.45 -3.24 11.20
N VAL A 38 7.63 -2.62 10.99
CA VAL A 38 8.06 -2.15 9.67
C VAL A 38 8.20 -3.33 8.72
N GLN A 39 8.82 -4.40 9.21
CA GLN A 39 8.97 -5.64 8.48
C GLN A 39 7.62 -6.23 8.07
N LEU A 40 6.68 -6.31 9.01
CA LEU A 40 5.33 -6.79 8.73
C LEU A 40 4.64 -5.92 7.68
N LEU A 41 4.69 -4.59 7.81
CA LEU A 41 4.09 -3.66 6.84
C LEU A 41 4.69 -3.83 5.44
N PHE A 42 6.02 -4.00 5.34
CA PHE A 42 6.69 -4.29 4.08
C PHE A 42 6.23 -5.62 3.49
N SER A 43 6.29 -6.71 4.25
CA SER A 43 5.94 -8.05 3.77
C SER A 43 4.47 -8.16 3.35
N VAL A 44 3.54 -7.50 4.07
CA VAL A 44 2.13 -7.42 3.68
C VAL A 44 1.99 -6.66 2.36
N THR A 45 2.60 -5.48 2.24
CA THR A 45 2.49 -4.65 1.03
C THR A 45 3.11 -5.34 -0.20
N PHE A 46 4.24 -6.02 -0.01
CA PHE A 46 4.90 -6.83 -1.03
C PHE A 46 4.01 -8.00 -1.46
N SER A 47 3.46 -8.77 -0.50
CA SER A 47 2.56 -9.89 -0.77
C SER A 47 1.31 -9.46 -1.54
N LEU A 48 0.68 -8.34 -1.16
CA LEU A 48 -0.48 -7.79 -1.87
C LEU A 48 -0.13 -7.36 -3.29
N SER A 49 1.05 -6.76 -3.51
CA SER A 49 1.55 -6.38 -4.83
C SER A 49 1.77 -7.61 -5.73
N CYS A 50 2.42 -8.66 -5.19
CA CYS A 50 2.62 -9.91 -5.91
C CYS A 50 1.29 -10.61 -6.22
N SER A 51 0.34 -10.61 -5.28
CA SER A 51 -0.99 -11.21 -5.49
C SER A 51 -1.75 -10.50 -6.61
N MET A 52 -1.63 -9.17 -6.72
CA MET A 52 -2.24 -8.42 -7.82
C MET A 52 -1.60 -8.72 -9.16
N PHE A 53 -0.28 -8.84 -9.21
CA PHE A 53 0.44 -9.24 -10.41
C PHE A 53 0.05 -10.68 -10.86
N GLU A 54 -0.03 -11.61 -9.91
CA GLU A 54 -0.49 -12.98 -10.17
C GLU A 54 -1.92 -13.02 -10.73
N LEU A 55 -2.84 -12.23 -10.18
CA LEU A 55 -4.22 -12.14 -10.69
C LEU A 55 -4.29 -11.63 -12.13
N ILE A 56 -3.42 -10.69 -12.51
CA ILE A 56 -3.28 -10.22 -13.90
C ILE A 56 -2.78 -11.36 -14.80
N ILE A 57 -1.80 -12.14 -14.35
CA ILE A 57 -1.30 -13.29 -15.10
C ILE A 57 -2.41 -14.34 -15.30
N PHE A 58 -3.16 -14.65 -14.24
CA PHE A 58 -4.30 -15.58 -14.33
C PHE A 58 -5.41 -15.09 -15.23
N GLU A 59 -5.58 -13.77 -15.36
CA GLU A 59 -6.46 -13.17 -16.35
C GLU A 59 -6.00 -13.41 -17.78
N ILE A 60 -4.72 -13.15 -18.07
CA ILE A 60 -4.15 -13.33 -19.42
C ILE A 60 -4.19 -14.80 -19.85
N ILE A 61 -3.89 -15.73 -18.94
CA ILE A 61 -3.85 -17.18 -19.23
C ILE A 61 -5.26 -17.80 -19.26
N GLY A 62 -6.26 -17.14 -18.66
CA GLY A 62 -7.62 -17.68 -18.54
C GLY A 62 -7.72 -18.87 -17.58
N PHE A 63 -6.81 -18.96 -16.61
CA PHE A 63 -6.72 -20.11 -15.70
C PHE A 63 -7.81 -20.12 -14.62
N LEU A 64 -8.21 -18.94 -14.14
CA LEU A 64 -9.16 -18.78 -13.04
C LEU A 64 -10.56 -18.38 -13.55
N ASP A 65 -11.61 -18.91 -12.92
CA ASP A 65 -12.99 -18.53 -13.18
C ASP A 65 -13.21 -17.01 -12.97
N THR A 66 -13.96 -16.39 -13.89
CA THR A 66 -14.13 -14.93 -13.96
C THR A 66 -14.76 -14.36 -12.69
N SER A 67 -15.75 -15.06 -12.13
CA SER A 67 -16.45 -14.63 -10.91
C SER A 67 -15.54 -14.65 -9.69
N SER A 68 -14.74 -15.73 -9.55
CA SER A 68 -13.78 -15.85 -8.45
C SER A 68 -12.67 -14.81 -8.56
N ARG A 69 -12.16 -14.57 -9.77
CA ARG A 69 -11.10 -13.59 -10.04
C ARG A 69 -11.53 -12.17 -9.66
N TYR A 70 -12.74 -11.77 -10.03
CA TYR A 70 -13.26 -10.44 -9.73
C TYR A 70 -13.32 -10.16 -8.22
N ILE A 71 -13.71 -11.15 -7.41
CA ILE A 71 -13.75 -11.02 -5.94
C ILE A 71 -12.34 -10.82 -5.39
N HIS A 72 -11.39 -11.68 -5.78
CA HIS A 72 -10.00 -11.57 -5.32
C HIS A 72 -9.34 -10.27 -5.77
N TRP A 73 -9.63 -9.82 -6.99
CA TRP A 73 -9.14 -8.56 -7.52
C TRP A 73 -9.64 -7.36 -6.71
N LYS A 74 -10.96 -7.30 -6.46
CA LYS A 74 -11.57 -6.22 -5.68
C LYS A 74 -11.03 -6.20 -4.25
N LEU A 75 -10.92 -7.37 -3.61
CA LEU A 75 -10.37 -7.50 -2.25
C LEU A 75 -8.91 -7.02 -2.19
N SER A 76 -8.06 -7.47 -3.11
CA SER A 76 -6.65 -7.10 -3.17
C SER A 76 -6.46 -5.61 -3.43
N ILE A 77 -7.24 -5.00 -4.33
CA ILE A 77 -7.22 -3.55 -4.54
C ILE A 77 -7.62 -2.80 -3.27
N TYR A 78 -8.72 -3.18 -2.61
CA TYR A 78 -9.15 -2.52 -1.38
C TYR A 78 -8.09 -2.63 -0.28
N ALA A 79 -7.49 -3.81 -0.10
CA ALA A 79 -6.44 -4.03 0.86
C ALA A 79 -5.20 -3.17 0.54
N MET A 80 -4.77 -3.10 -0.71
CA MET A 80 -3.67 -2.24 -1.13
C MET A 80 -3.96 -0.76 -0.90
N LEU A 81 -5.11 -0.25 -1.37
CA LEU A 81 -5.48 1.16 -1.18
C LEU A 81 -5.54 1.52 0.30
N PHE A 82 -6.09 0.63 1.15
CA PHE A 82 -6.11 0.85 2.59
C PHE A 82 -4.68 0.90 3.18
N MET A 83 -3.81 -0.04 2.80
CA MET A 83 -2.42 -0.04 3.24
C MET A 83 -1.68 1.25 2.82
N LEU A 84 -1.84 1.67 1.56
CA LEU A 84 -1.17 2.83 0.96
C LEU A 84 -1.68 4.17 1.47
N ILE A 85 -3.00 4.34 1.64
CA ILE A 85 -3.61 5.63 1.98
C ILE A 85 -3.70 5.81 3.50
N VAL A 86 -3.93 4.74 4.25
CA VAL A 86 -4.20 4.84 5.69
C VAL A 86 -3.01 4.37 6.52
N VAL A 87 -2.59 3.12 6.34
CA VAL A 87 -1.66 2.46 7.28
C VAL A 87 -0.23 2.99 7.15
N LEU A 88 0.31 3.03 5.92
CA LEU A 88 1.68 3.47 5.67
C LEU A 88 1.90 4.95 6.04
N PRO A 89 1.04 5.91 5.66
CA PRO A 89 1.24 7.32 6.00
C PRO A 89 1.16 7.57 7.51
N PHE A 90 0.26 6.86 8.21
CA PHE A 90 0.17 6.92 9.67
C PHE A 90 1.47 6.44 10.32
N TYR A 91 1.97 5.27 9.89
CA TYR A 91 3.17 4.68 10.47
C TYR A 91 4.43 5.51 10.17
N THR A 92 4.60 5.99 8.94
CA THR A 92 5.71 6.87 8.55
C THR A 92 5.66 8.19 9.32
N GLY A 93 4.48 8.81 9.45
CA GLY A 93 4.30 10.03 10.23
C GLY A 93 4.65 9.84 11.71
N TYR A 94 4.20 8.73 12.31
CA TYR A 94 4.56 8.37 13.69
C TYR A 94 6.07 8.18 13.85
N PHE A 95 6.71 7.46 12.92
CA PHE A 95 8.16 7.20 12.97
C PHE A 95 8.98 8.48 12.83
N ILE A 96 8.63 9.36 11.88
CA ILE A 96 9.28 10.66 11.67
C ILE A 96 9.22 11.48 12.97
N ILE A 97 8.04 11.61 13.57
CA ILE A 97 7.86 12.43 14.78
C ILE A 97 8.56 11.82 15.98
N ASN A 98 8.56 10.49 16.11
CA ASN A 98 9.25 9.78 17.17
C ASN A 98 10.78 9.93 17.09
N ASN A 99 11.33 10.12 15.87
CA ASN A 99 12.77 10.32 15.67
C ASN A 99 13.24 11.77 15.97
N ILE A 100 12.31 12.72 16.12
CA ILE A 100 12.66 14.11 16.45
C ILE A 100 12.97 14.22 17.94
N ARG A 101 14.25 14.49 18.28
CA ARG A 101 14.73 14.59 19.67
C ARG A 101 14.02 15.65 20.54
N PHE A 102 13.44 16.68 19.91
CA PHE A 102 12.81 17.81 20.60
C PHE A 102 11.36 17.55 21.04
N VAL A 103 10.72 16.46 20.58
CA VAL A 103 9.31 16.20 20.88
C VAL A 103 9.17 15.41 22.19
N LYS A 104 8.41 15.93 23.15
CA LYS A 104 8.07 15.21 24.39
C LYS A 104 7.28 13.95 24.06
N LYS A 105 7.61 12.81 24.69
CA LYS A 105 6.96 11.50 24.44
C LYS A 105 5.43 11.52 24.51
N GLN A 106 4.86 12.38 25.38
CA GLN A 106 3.42 12.54 25.54
C GLN A 106 2.75 13.24 24.34
N LEU A 107 3.49 14.06 23.59
CA LEU A 107 2.99 14.81 22.44
C LEU A 107 3.18 14.05 21.11
N ILE A 108 3.96 12.97 21.08
CA ILE A 108 4.20 12.19 19.84
C ILE A 108 2.88 11.66 19.26
N LYS A 109 2.02 11.07 20.09
CA LYS A 109 0.72 10.53 19.64
C LYS A 109 -0.20 11.58 19.01
N PRO A 110 -0.51 12.71 19.68
CA PRO A 110 -1.38 13.72 19.07
C PRO A 110 -0.76 14.36 17.83
N PHE A 111 0.56 14.59 17.81
CA PHE A 111 1.22 15.10 16.59
C PHE A 111 1.19 14.09 15.43
N ALA A 112 1.34 12.79 15.69
CA ALA A 112 1.21 11.76 14.66
C ALA A 112 -0.20 11.71 14.07
N ILE A 113 -1.23 11.80 14.93
CA ILE A 113 -2.63 11.86 14.48
C ILE A 113 -2.87 13.14 13.66
N ALA A 114 -2.37 14.28 14.11
CA ALA A 114 -2.51 15.55 13.39
C ALA A 114 -1.82 15.49 12.01
N SER A 115 -0.59 14.95 11.94
CA SER A 115 0.14 14.74 10.69
C SER A 115 -0.61 13.80 9.74
N TRP A 116 -1.18 12.71 10.28
CA TRP A 116 -1.98 11.77 9.51
C TRP A 116 -3.28 12.41 8.97
N LEU A 117 -4.00 13.18 9.79
CA LEU A 117 -5.19 13.92 9.34
C LEU A 117 -4.85 14.96 8.27
N LEU A 118 -3.73 15.67 8.44
CA LEU A 118 -3.23 16.60 7.44
C LEU A 118 -2.92 15.90 6.11
N PHE A 119 -2.25 14.75 6.17
CA PHE A 119 -1.99 13.91 4.99
C PHE A 119 -3.30 13.49 4.32
N MET A 120 -4.27 12.98 5.07
CA MET A 120 -5.57 12.56 4.55
C MET A 120 -6.29 13.73 3.86
N TYR A 121 -6.25 14.92 4.45
CA TYR A 121 -6.82 16.13 3.85
C TYR A 121 -6.11 16.54 2.55
N MET A 122 -4.77 16.58 2.55
CA MET A 122 -3.99 16.91 1.35
C MET A 122 -4.20 15.88 0.24
N PHE A 123 -4.18 14.59 0.58
CA PHE A 123 -4.44 13.50 -0.34
C PHE A 123 -5.82 13.66 -1.00
N TRP A 124 -6.82 14.09 -0.23
CA TRP A 124 -8.15 14.32 -0.78
C TRP A 124 -8.22 15.52 -1.72
N LYS A 125 -7.49 16.60 -1.38
CA LYS A 125 -7.48 17.85 -2.13
C LYS A 125 -6.72 17.76 -3.45
N ILE A 126 -5.65 16.95 -3.51
CA ILE A 126 -4.84 16.73 -4.72
C ILE A 126 -5.64 16.07 -5.86
N GLY A 127 -6.70 15.34 -5.53
CA GLY A 127 -7.52 14.63 -6.51
C GLY A 127 -8.76 15.36 -7.01
N ASP A 128 -9.05 16.57 -6.54
CA ASP A 128 -10.14 17.42 -7.04
C ASP A 128 -9.90 18.01 -8.45
N PRO A 129 -8.66 18.34 -8.90
CA PRO A 129 -8.44 18.90 -10.23
C PRO A 129 -8.50 17.87 -11.38
N PHE A 130 -8.79 16.59 -11.12
CA PHE A 130 -8.90 15.56 -12.16
C PHE A 130 -10.36 15.28 -12.54
N PRO A 131 -10.82 15.74 -13.73
CA PRO A 131 -12.17 15.51 -14.22
C PRO A 131 -12.30 14.10 -14.84
N ILE A 132 -12.27 13.06 -14.01
CA ILE A 132 -12.66 11.68 -14.40
C ILE A 132 -13.92 11.23 -13.65
N LEU A 133 -14.45 12.10 -12.78
CA LEU A 133 -15.68 11.87 -12.05
C LEU A 133 -16.88 11.99 -12.99
N SER A 134 -17.40 10.86 -13.45
CA SER A 134 -18.83 10.78 -13.67
C SER A 134 -19.51 11.08 -12.32
N PRO A 135 -20.39 12.08 -12.20
CA PRO A 135 -20.94 12.59 -10.92
C PRO A 135 -21.83 11.59 -10.16
N LYS A 136 -21.87 10.32 -10.60
CA LYS A 136 -22.65 9.23 -10.02
C LYS A 136 -21.83 8.25 -9.16
N HIS A 137 -20.51 8.33 -9.17
CA HIS A 137 -19.67 7.47 -8.31
C HIS A 137 -19.31 8.22 -7.01
N GLY A 138 -19.71 7.66 -5.88
CA GLY A 138 -19.56 8.27 -4.56
C GLY A 138 -18.12 8.61 -4.19
N ILE A 139 -17.97 9.46 -3.18
CA ILE A 139 -16.70 10.01 -2.68
C ILE A 139 -15.66 8.91 -2.35
N PHE A 140 -16.09 7.69 -1.98
CA PHE A 140 -15.21 6.55 -1.68
C PHE A 140 -15.11 5.51 -2.81
N SER A 141 -15.19 5.93 -4.09
CA SER A 141 -15.03 4.98 -5.19
C SER A 141 -13.58 4.47 -5.31
N ILE A 142 -13.42 3.17 -5.54
CA ILE A 142 -12.11 2.52 -5.74
C ILE A 142 -11.32 3.20 -6.86
N GLU A 143 -12.00 3.55 -7.95
CA GLU A 143 -11.39 4.14 -9.14
C GLU A 143 -10.73 5.49 -8.84
N GLN A 144 -11.36 6.30 -7.99
CA GLN A 144 -10.80 7.58 -7.54
C GLN A 144 -9.57 7.37 -6.66
N GLY A 145 -9.61 6.37 -5.76
CA GLY A 145 -8.46 5.99 -4.93
C GLY A 145 -7.26 5.56 -5.77
N ILE A 146 -7.48 4.68 -6.76
CA ILE A 146 -6.44 4.22 -7.68
C ILE A 146 -5.87 5.39 -8.48
N SER A 147 -6.73 6.24 -9.04
CA SER A 147 -6.28 7.39 -9.85
C SER A 147 -5.39 8.35 -9.05
N ARG A 148 -5.81 8.71 -7.84
CA ARG A 148 -5.06 9.63 -6.96
C ARG A 148 -3.71 9.04 -6.55
N VAL A 149 -3.69 7.78 -6.10
CA VAL A 149 -2.44 7.09 -5.74
C VAL A 149 -1.53 6.94 -6.97
N GLY A 150 -2.11 6.64 -8.14
CA GLY A 150 -1.37 6.51 -9.39
C GLY A 150 -0.66 7.79 -9.81
N VAL A 151 -1.36 8.93 -9.82
CA VAL A 151 -0.76 10.24 -10.16
C VAL A 151 0.36 10.60 -9.20
N ILE A 152 0.12 10.47 -7.89
CA ILE A 152 1.12 10.76 -6.86
C ILE A 152 2.34 9.84 -7.04
N GLY A 153 2.11 8.54 -7.23
CA GLY A 153 3.17 7.56 -7.43
C GLY A 153 4.03 7.83 -8.65
N VAL A 154 3.41 8.08 -9.82
CA VAL A 154 4.15 8.39 -11.06
C VAL A 154 4.93 9.69 -10.92
N THR A 155 4.36 10.71 -10.28
CA THR A 155 5.05 11.99 -10.03
C THR A 155 6.27 11.79 -9.14
N LEU A 156 6.14 11.00 -8.06
CA LEU A 156 7.26 10.66 -7.18
C LEU A 156 8.33 9.84 -7.91
N MET A 157 7.95 8.85 -8.72
CA MET A 157 8.90 8.10 -9.54
C MET A 157 9.67 9.02 -10.49
N ALA A 158 8.98 9.93 -11.19
CA ALA A 158 9.62 10.87 -12.10
C ALA A 158 10.61 11.81 -11.39
N LEU A 159 10.23 12.35 -10.23
CA LEU A 159 11.12 13.19 -9.42
C LEU A 159 12.35 12.42 -8.95
N LEU A 160 12.17 11.22 -8.40
CA LEU A 160 13.29 10.40 -7.89
C LEU A 160 14.21 9.93 -9.01
N SER A 161 13.67 9.57 -10.17
CA SER A 161 14.49 9.24 -11.36
C SER A 161 15.31 10.44 -11.84
N GLY A 162 14.80 11.66 -11.68
CA GLY A 162 15.55 12.89 -12.00
C GLY A 162 16.70 13.19 -11.04
N PHE A 163 16.64 12.74 -9.79
CA PHE A 163 17.73 12.87 -8.82
C PHE A 163 18.76 11.72 -8.89
N GLY A 164 18.40 10.60 -9.52
CA GLY A 164 19.26 9.43 -9.68
C GLY A 164 20.09 9.41 -10.97
N ALA A 165 19.99 10.45 -11.81
CA ALA A 165 20.77 10.66 -13.03
C ALA A 165 21.86 11.72 -12.78
#